data_AF-X5X2E1-F1
#
_entry.id   AF-X5X2E1-F1
#
_cell.length_a   1.000
_cell.length_b   1.000
_cell.length_c   1.000
_cell.angle_alpha   90.00
_cell.angle_beta   90.00
_cell.angle_gamma   90.00
#
_symmetry.space_group_name_H-M   'P 1'
#
loop_
_entity.id
_entity.type
_entity.pdbx_description
1 polymer ?
#
loop_
_entity_poly.entity_id
_entity_poly.type
_entity_poly.pdbx_seq_one_letter_code
_entity_poly.pdbx_strand_id
1 'polypeptide(L)'
;MRDFVTQAAKSEQSLDRIVAALHLMMRDKQFCATLVSEGFRTMPSLLAHRLRGATREPQMFCSPGKPASETGENRKAVNGICPDVLDLLRDAPVKTKIFGLLQKVLPARQLEIARLMVAMDRVRITYARLLVALTPQALLVEGFNLSTITTQAEDQRGAMVLDVGALSLAVLSAAERHGQVGLELVAANRFFDRLMDNSRVVRYLARTFPGHFEEFHSFSMPCLEQGR
;
A
#
# COMPACT_ATOMS: atom_id res chain seq x y z
N MET A 1 -0.49 -2.87 -12.48
CA MET A 1 0.47 -1.93 -11.86
C MET A 1 -0.14 -0.54 -11.80
N ARG A 2 -0.46 0.10 -12.93
CA ARG A 2 -1.08 1.45 -12.95
C ARG A 2 -2.34 1.54 -12.10
N ASP A 3 -3.29 0.61 -12.28
CA ASP A 3 -4.54 0.61 -11.50
C ASP A 3 -4.30 0.55 -9.99
N PHE A 4 -3.30 -0.23 -9.56
CA PHE A 4 -2.92 -0.32 -8.14
C PHE A 4 -2.40 1.03 -7.61
N VAL A 5 -1.51 1.69 -8.36
CA VAL A 5 -0.98 3.01 -7.99
C VAL A 5 -2.11 4.04 -7.94
N THR A 6 -3.00 4.04 -8.94
CA THR A 6 -4.16 4.93 -8.98
C THR A 6 -5.11 4.67 -7.81
N GLN A 7 -5.37 3.41 -7.46
CA GLN A 7 -6.23 3.06 -6.34
C GLN A 7 -5.61 3.48 -5.01
N ALA A 8 -4.30 3.26 -4.82
CA ALA A 8 -3.60 3.70 -3.62
C ALA A 8 -3.64 5.22 -3.45
N ALA A 9 -3.44 5.97 -4.54
CA ALA A 9 -3.56 7.43 -4.53
C ALA A 9 -4.98 7.90 -4.19
N LYS A 10 -6.02 7.22 -4.71
CA LYS A 10 -7.43 7.52 -4.36
C LYS A 10 -7.71 7.28 -2.88
N SER A 11 -7.21 6.18 -2.31
CA SER A 11 -7.35 5.88 -0.89
C SER A 11 -6.70 6.97 -0.02
N GLU A 12 -5.50 7.41 -0.38
CA GLU A 12 -4.81 8.52 0.30
C GLU A 12 -5.62 9.82 0.24
N GLN A 13 -6.09 10.19 -0.96
CA GLN A 13 -6.91 11.38 -1.16
C GLN A 13 -8.22 11.31 -0.35
N SER A 14 -8.87 10.14 -0.30
CA SER A 14 -10.09 9.96 0.50
C SER A 14 -9.82 10.17 1.98
N LEU A 15 -8.68 9.67 2.48
CA LEU A 15 -8.32 9.81 3.89
C LEU A 15 -7.98 11.25 4.24
N ASP A 16 -7.28 11.97 3.35
CA ASP A 16 -6.96 13.38 3.55
C ASP A 16 -8.22 14.25 3.60
N ARG A 17 -9.24 13.94 2.79
CA ARG A 17 -10.55 14.59 2.86
C ARG A 17 -11.24 14.35 4.21
N ILE A 18 -11.23 13.10 4.69
CA ILE A 18 -11.81 12.77 6.00
C ILE A 18 -11.08 13.51 7.13
N VAL A 19 -9.75 13.54 7.09
CA VAL A 19 -8.92 14.22 8.10
C VAL A 19 -9.19 15.73 8.09
N ALA A 20 -9.32 16.35 6.91
CA ALA A 20 -9.67 17.75 6.80
C ALA A 20 -11.07 18.04 7.39
N ALA A 21 -12.05 17.18 7.12
CA ALA A 21 -13.40 17.28 7.69
C ALA A 21 -13.37 17.16 9.23
N LEU A 22 -12.67 16.16 9.77
CA LEU A 22 -12.50 16.00 11.21
C LEU A 22 -11.78 17.21 11.83
N HIS A 23 -10.76 17.77 11.19
CA HIS A 23 -10.11 19.01 11.63
C HIS A 23 -11.07 20.18 11.69
N LEU A 24 -11.89 20.37 10.66
CA LEU A 24 -12.91 21.42 10.64
C LEU A 24 -13.88 21.25 11.82
N MET A 25 -14.39 20.05 12.03
CA MET A 25 -15.35 19.72 13.10
C MET A 25 -14.75 19.89 14.49
N MET A 26 -13.52 19.39 14.71
CA MET A 26 -12.86 19.41 16.01
C MET A 26 -12.35 20.79 16.44
N ARG A 27 -12.29 21.77 15.52
CA ARG A 27 -12.04 23.18 15.89
C ARG A 27 -13.21 23.81 16.63
N ASP A 28 -14.42 23.27 16.48
CA ASP A 28 -15.59 23.73 17.21
C ASP A 28 -15.64 23.10 18.63
N LYS A 29 -15.48 23.96 19.65
CA LYS A 29 -15.49 23.56 21.05
C LYS A 29 -16.86 23.03 21.51
N GLN A 30 -17.95 23.57 20.97
CA GLN A 30 -19.31 23.12 21.30
C GLN A 30 -19.58 21.75 20.68
N PHE A 31 -19.05 21.51 19.47
CA PHE A 31 -19.08 20.17 18.88
C PHE A 31 -18.29 19.17 19.72
N CYS A 32 -17.07 19.50 20.13
CA CYS A 32 -16.27 18.64 21.02
C CYS A 32 -16.98 18.32 22.34
N ALA A 33 -17.64 19.31 22.95
CA ALA A 33 -18.44 19.09 24.16
C ALA A 33 -19.60 18.13 23.93
N THR A 34 -20.29 18.26 22.78
CA THR A 34 -21.37 17.36 22.36
C THR A 34 -20.86 15.93 22.17
N LEU A 35 -19.70 15.75 21.53
CA LEU A 35 -19.08 14.42 21.38
C LEU A 35 -18.79 13.77 22.73
N VAL A 36 -18.24 14.52 23.69
CA VAL A 36 -17.93 14.00 25.04
C VAL A 36 -19.19 13.62 25.81
N SER A 37 -20.27 14.41 25.71
CA SER A 37 -21.54 14.09 26.37
C SER A 37 -22.23 12.87 25.76
N GLU A 38 -22.05 12.64 24.47
CA GLU A 38 -22.65 11.52 23.73
C GLU A 38 -21.78 10.24 23.74
N GLY A 39 -20.68 10.22 24.50
CA GLY A 39 -19.86 9.02 24.69
C GLY A 39 -18.78 8.79 23.63
N PHE A 40 -18.51 9.75 22.73
CA PHE A 40 -17.43 9.70 21.73
C PHE A 40 -16.06 10.07 22.34
N ARG A 41 -15.76 9.54 23.52
CA ARG A 41 -14.58 9.94 24.32
C ARG A 41 -13.25 9.50 23.72
N THR A 42 -13.26 8.50 22.84
CA THR A 42 -12.05 7.93 22.24
C THR A 42 -12.16 7.94 20.71
N MET A 43 -11.44 8.87 20.10
CA MET A 43 -11.17 8.81 18.66
C MET A 43 -10.17 7.68 18.39
N PRO A 44 -10.28 6.95 17.27
CA PRO A 44 -9.26 5.95 16.90
C PRO A 44 -7.86 6.57 16.92
N SER A 45 -6.91 5.93 17.59
CA SER A 45 -5.55 6.46 17.78
C SER A 45 -4.89 6.81 16.44
N LEU A 46 -5.05 5.94 15.44
CA LEU A 46 -4.56 6.15 14.07
C LEU A 46 -5.02 7.49 13.47
N LEU A 47 -6.28 7.89 13.71
CA LEU A 47 -6.80 9.19 13.26
C LEU A 47 -6.30 10.34 14.14
N ALA A 48 -6.20 10.11 15.45
CA ALA A 48 -5.71 11.11 16.39
C ALA A 48 -4.25 11.53 16.12
N HIS A 49 -3.40 10.59 15.70
CA HIS A 49 -2.02 10.87 15.30
C HIS A 49 -1.97 11.69 14.01
N ARG A 50 -2.72 11.29 12.98
CA ARG A 50 -2.78 12.02 11.71
C ARG A 50 -3.34 13.44 11.88
N LEU A 51 -4.38 13.62 12.70
CA LEU A 51 -4.93 14.93 13.05
C LEU A 51 -3.95 15.80 13.87
N ARG A 52 -2.98 15.22 14.57
CA ARG A 52 -1.93 15.99 15.25
C ARG A 52 -0.84 16.49 14.29
N GLY A 53 -0.94 16.18 13.00
CA GLY A 53 0.11 16.43 12.01
C GLY A 53 1.25 15.42 12.08
N ALA A 54 1.11 14.35 12.89
CA ALA A 54 2.04 13.23 12.85
C ALA A 54 1.64 12.34 11.67
N THR A 55 2.16 12.63 10.48
CA THR A 55 2.02 11.75 9.30
C THR A 55 2.74 10.40 9.48
N ARG A 56 3.44 10.21 10.61
CA ARG A 56 4.13 8.98 10.98
C ARG A 56 3.85 8.61 12.43
N GLU A 57 3.06 7.57 12.63
CA GLU A 57 3.33 6.65 13.72
C GLU A 57 4.73 6.04 13.49
N PRO A 58 5.53 5.79 14.55
CA PRO A 58 6.66 4.88 14.44
C PRO A 58 6.11 3.52 14.00
N GLN A 59 6.51 3.06 12.81
CA GLN A 59 6.23 1.76 12.19
C GLN A 59 5.54 0.72 13.11
N MET A 60 4.21 0.79 13.27
CA MET A 60 3.46 -0.19 14.07
C MET A 60 2.79 -1.28 13.23
N PHE A 61 2.93 -1.23 11.91
CA PHE A 61 2.75 -2.41 11.06
C PHE A 61 4.12 -2.94 10.63
N CYS A 62 4.72 -3.72 11.52
CA CYS A 62 5.47 -4.86 11.03
C CYS A 62 4.42 -5.80 10.41
N SER A 63 4.48 -6.03 9.10
CA SER A 63 3.98 -7.30 8.57
C SER A 63 4.54 -8.44 9.43
N PRO A 64 3.86 -9.59 9.55
CA PRO A 64 4.52 -10.81 10.01
C PRO A 64 5.65 -11.11 9.03
N GLY A 65 6.85 -10.62 9.35
CA GLY A 65 7.90 -10.34 8.39
C GLY A 65 8.65 -9.12 8.87
N LYS A 66 9.49 -9.36 9.89
CA LYS A 66 10.33 -8.44 10.66
C LYS A 66 10.70 -7.10 9.98
N PRO A 67 10.87 -6.02 10.76
CA PRO A 67 11.56 -4.84 10.25
C PRO A 67 12.90 -5.32 9.70
N ALA A 68 13.28 -4.81 8.53
CA ALA A 68 14.59 -4.98 7.94
C ALA A 68 15.61 -4.69 9.04
N SER A 69 16.06 -5.77 9.69
CA SER A 69 17.01 -5.68 10.76
C SER A 69 18.30 -5.28 10.06
N GLU A 70 18.99 -4.32 10.63
CA GLU A 70 20.40 -4.04 10.43
C GLU A 70 21.23 -5.29 10.81
N THR A 71 21.04 -6.36 10.05
CA THR A 71 21.72 -7.66 10.17
C THR A 71 21.81 -8.24 8.76
N GLY A 72 22.22 -7.39 7.81
CA GLY A 72 22.61 -7.77 6.46
C GLY A 72 24.06 -8.27 6.38
N GLU A 73 24.68 -8.60 7.50
CA GLU A 73 26.02 -9.17 7.51
C GLU A 73 25.92 -10.70 7.43
N ASN A 74 26.20 -11.22 6.23
CA ASN A 74 26.67 -12.59 5.97
C ASN A 74 25.67 -13.76 5.88
N ARG A 75 24.43 -13.56 5.43
CA ARG A 75 23.60 -14.70 4.98
C ARG A 75 23.91 -15.05 3.52
N LYS A 76 24.59 -16.18 3.30
CA LYS A 76 24.94 -16.70 1.97
C LYS A 76 23.66 -17.03 1.18
N ALA A 77 23.66 -16.72 -0.12
CA ALA A 77 22.59 -17.11 -1.03
C ALA A 77 22.43 -18.64 -1.04
N VAL A 78 21.19 -19.11 -1.00
CA VAL A 78 20.87 -20.55 -1.07
C VAL A 78 20.53 -20.87 -2.52
N ASN A 79 21.37 -21.67 -3.18
CA ASN A 79 21.22 -22.00 -4.60
C ASN A 79 21.01 -20.77 -5.50
N GLY A 80 21.77 -19.68 -5.26
CA GLY A 80 21.66 -18.44 -6.05
C GLY A 80 20.43 -17.58 -5.76
N ILE A 81 19.63 -17.91 -4.74
CA ILE A 81 18.52 -17.09 -4.26
C ILE A 81 18.91 -16.34 -2.99
N CYS A 82 18.60 -15.05 -2.96
CA CYS A 82 18.75 -14.22 -1.76
C CYS A 82 17.87 -14.75 -0.61
N PRO A 83 18.39 -14.89 0.63
CA PRO A 83 17.60 -15.36 1.77
C PRO A 83 16.36 -14.50 2.02
N ASP A 84 16.44 -13.19 1.83
CA ASP A 84 15.30 -12.27 2.01
C ASP A 84 14.16 -12.56 1.03
N VAL A 85 14.48 -13.11 -0.16
CA VAL A 85 13.46 -13.55 -1.12
C VAL A 85 12.73 -14.79 -0.62
N LEU A 86 13.45 -15.73 0.02
CA LEU A 86 12.86 -16.92 0.61
C LEU A 86 11.94 -16.54 1.78
N ASP A 87 12.42 -15.65 2.66
CA ASP A 87 11.66 -15.14 3.79
C ASP A 87 10.39 -14.40 3.32
N LEU A 88 10.49 -13.58 2.27
CA LEU A 88 9.35 -12.84 1.73
C LEU A 88 8.31 -13.74 1.05
N LEU A 89 8.75 -14.81 0.39
CA LEU A 89 7.87 -15.70 -0.37
C LEU A 89 7.37 -16.90 0.46
N ARG A 90 7.77 -17.01 1.73
CA ARG A 90 7.47 -18.17 2.58
C ARG A 90 5.98 -18.46 2.74
N ASP A 91 5.16 -17.41 2.80
CA ASP A 91 3.70 -17.52 3.04
C ASP A 91 2.90 -17.44 1.74
N ALA A 92 3.56 -17.32 0.59
CA ALA A 92 2.92 -17.22 -0.71
C ALA A 92 2.85 -18.59 -1.42
N PRO A 93 1.82 -18.83 -2.27
CA PRO A 93 1.70 -20.05 -3.06
C PRO A 93 2.69 -20.07 -4.24
N VAL A 94 3.97 -20.32 -3.94
CA VAL A 94 5.08 -20.19 -4.90
C VAL A 94 5.32 -21.49 -5.66
N LYS A 95 5.33 -21.41 -6.98
CA LYS A 95 5.76 -22.53 -7.84
C LYS A 95 7.28 -22.55 -7.94
N THR A 96 7.90 -23.73 -7.85
CA THR A 96 9.37 -23.91 -7.90
C THR A 96 10.04 -23.25 -9.12
N LYS A 97 9.34 -23.23 -10.27
CA LYS A 97 9.82 -22.58 -11.50
C LYS A 97 10.11 -21.07 -11.34
N ILE A 98 9.49 -20.40 -10.36
CA ILE A 98 9.73 -18.98 -10.07
C ILE A 98 11.17 -18.77 -9.60
N PHE A 99 11.70 -19.64 -8.74
CA PHE A 99 13.09 -19.54 -8.27
C PHE A 99 14.08 -19.69 -9.43
N GLY A 100 13.81 -20.59 -10.39
CA GLY A 100 14.64 -20.72 -11.59
C GLY A 100 14.68 -19.45 -12.47
N LEU A 101 13.61 -18.65 -12.46
CA LEU A 101 13.58 -17.34 -13.12
C LEU A 101 14.33 -16.28 -12.31
N LEU A 102 14.16 -16.25 -10.99
CA LEU A 102 14.85 -15.30 -10.11
C LEU A 102 16.37 -15.52 -10.10
N GLN A 103 16.85 -16.75 -10.24
CA GLN A 103 18.28 -17.05 -10.40
C GLN A 103 18.92 -16.41 -11.64
N LYS A 104 18.14 -15.84 -12.57
CA LYS A 104 18.67 -15.16 -13.78
C LYS A 104 18.98 -13.68 -13.56
N VAL A 105 18.61 -13.12 -12.40
CA VAL A 105 18.82 -11.72 -12.06
C VAL A 105 19.66 -11.59 -10.78
N LEU A 106 20.31 -10.42 -10.62
CA LEU A 106 21.12 -10.13 -9.44
C LEU A 106 20.28 -10.06 -8.15
N PRO A 107 20.86 -10.32 -6.96
CA PRO A 107 20.13 -10.42 -5.70
C PRO A 107 19.21 -9.23 -5.39
N ALA A 108 19.65 -8.00 -5.65
CA ALA A 108 18.83 -6.80 -5.46
C ALA A 108 17.55 -6.84 -6.33
N ARG A 109 17.69 -7.27 -7.59
CA ARG A 109 16.56 -7.42 -8.51
C ARG A 109 15.67 -8.61 -8.15
N GLN A 110 16.23 -9.70 -7.61
CA GLN A 110 15.42 -10.82 -7.11
C GLN A 110 14.45 -10.35 -6.03
N LEU A 111 14.95 -9.58 -5.08
CA LEU A 111 14.16 -9.05 -3.98
C LEU A 111 13.09 -8.08 -4.46
N GLU A 112 13.44 -7.17 -5.39
CA GLU A 112 12.48 -6.25 -6.00
C GLU A 112 11.35 -6.99 -6.72
N ILE A 113 11.68 -7.99 -7.56
CA ILE A 113 10.68 -8.81 -8.26
C ILE A 113 9.78 -9.54 -7.26
N ALA A 114 10.35 -10.11 -6.19
CA ALA A 114 9.58 -10.78 -5.15
C ALA A 114 8.61 -9.81 -4.45
N ARG A 115 9.07 -8.61 -4.07
CA ARG A 115 8.21 -7.57 -3.48
C ARG A 115 7.10 -7.15 -4.42
N LEU A 116 7.38 -6.97 -5.71
CA LEU A 116 6.36 -6.64 -6.72
C LEU A 116 5.32 -7.75 -6.89
N MET A 117 5.74 -9.01 -6.89
CA MET A 117 4.82 -10.15 -6.99
C MET A 117 3.88 -10.21 -5.79
N VAL A 118 4.41 -10.00 -4.58
CA VAL A 118 3.62 -10.01 -3.34
C VAL A 118 2.68 -8.80 -3.27
N ALA A 119 3.21 -7.58 -3.50
CA ALA A 119 2.44 -6.35 -3.45
C ALA A 119 1.25 -6.33 -4.42
N MET A 120 1.40 -6.98 -5.58
CA MET A 120 0.35 -7.06 -6.60
C MET A 120 -0.58 -8.25 -6.44
N ASP A 121 -0.35 -9.14 -5.47
CA ASP A 121 -0.99 -10.46 -5.37
C ASP A 121 -0.88 -11.28 -6.69
N ARG A 122 0.34 -11.29 -7.25
CA ARG A 122 0.67 -11.93 -8.53
C ARG A 122 1.92 -12.79 -8.43
N VAL A 123 1.98 -13.67 -7.42
CA VAL A 123 3.02 -14.72 -7.32
C VAL A 123 2.75 -15.83 -8.37
N ARG A 124 2.97 -15.50 -9.64
CA ARG A 124 2.69 -16.35 -10.81
C ARG A 124 3.91 -16.37 -11.73
N ILE A 125 4.18 -17.53 -12.33
CA ILE A 125 5.31 -17.75 -13.25
C ILE A 125 5.30 -16.72 -14.40
N THR A 126 4.13 -16.42 -14.96
CA THR A 126 3.98 -15.48 -16.08
C THR A 126 4.42 -14.07 -15.70
N TYR A 127 4.09 -13.62 -14.48
CA TYR A 127 4.46 -12.29 -14.00
C TYR A 127 5.95 -12.21 -13.64
N ALA A 128 6.50 -13.25 -13.00
CA ALA A 128 7.94 -13.37 -12.77
C ALA A 128 8.72 -13.32 -14.10
N ARG A 129 8.26 -14.08 -15.11
CA ARG A 129 8.89 -14.12 -16.44
C ARG A 129 8.86 -12.75 -17.11
N LEU A 130 7.74 -12.03 -17.03
CA LEU A 130 7.61 -10.66 -17.55
C LEU A 130 8.62 -9.72 -16.90
N LEU A 131 8.71 -9.73 -15.56
CA LEU A 131 9.61 -8.84 -14.82
C LEU A 131 11.10 -9.15 -15.08
N VAL A 132 11.47 -10.43 -15.23
CA VAL A 132 12.82 -10.84 -15.64
C VAL A 132 13.08 -10.43 -17.09
N ALA A 133 12.12 -10.63 -17.99
CA ALA A 133 12.23 -10.22 -19.39
C ALA A 133 12.45 -8.71 -19.54
N LEU A 134 11.92 -7.89 -18.63
CA LEU A 134 12.04 -6.43 -18.64
C LEU A 134 13.05 -5.92 -17.61
N THR A 135 14.06 -6.73 -17.28
CA THR A 135 15.19 -6.33 -16.44
C THR A 135 16.33 -5.73 -17.28
N PRO A 136 16.95 -4.61 -16.87
CA PRO A 136 18.14 -4.07 -17.52
C PRO A 136 19.31 -5.06 -17.51
N GLN A 137 20.15 -5.07 -18.56
CA GLN A 137 21.28 -5.99 -18.68
C GLN A 137 22.22 -5.95 -17.46
N ALA A 138 22.43 -4.75 -16.88
CA ALA A 138 23.28 -4.54 -15.70
C ALA A 138 22.78 -5.27 -14.43
N LEU A 139 21.51 -5.70 -14.40
CA LEU A 139 20.89 -6.40 -13.28
C LEU A 139 20.68 -7.90 -13.54
N LEU A 140 21.25 -8.42 -14.62
CA LEU A 140 21.24 -9.85 -14.95
C LEU A 140 22.50 -10.53 -14.42
N VAL A 141 22.40 -11.85 -14.25
CA VAL A 141 23.58 -12.67 -13.99
C VAL A 141 24.46 -12.69 -15.25
N GLU A 142 25.77 -12.67 -15.04
CA GLU A 142 26.77 -12.70 -16.11
C GLU A 142 26.54 -13.89 -17.06
N GLY A 143 26.63 -13.64 -18.38
CA GLY A 143 26.39 -14.65 -19.42
C GLY A 143 24.92 -15.01 -19.68
N PHE A 144 23.96 -14.41 -18.97
CA PHE A 144 22.54 -14.66 -19.23
C PHE A 144 22.01 -13.86 -20.44
N ASN A 145 21.47 -14.58 -21.43
CA ASN A 145 20.85 -14.01 -22.63
C ASN A 145 19.33 -14.01 -22.54
N LEU A 146 18.75 -12.80 -22.57
CA LEU A 146 17.30 -12.58 -22.47
C LEU A 146 16.50 -13.10 -23.66
N SER A 147 17.14 -13.33 -24.81
CA SER A 147 16.55 -13.96 -25.99
C SER A 147 15.94 -15.34 -25.69
N THR A 148 16.39 -16.00 -24.61
CA THR A 148 15.83 -17.27 -24.12
C THR A 148 14.45 -17.08 -23.47
N ILE A 149 14.12 -15.86 -23.05
CA ILE A 149 12.88 -15.52 -22.33
C ILE A 149 11.90 -14.73 -23.20
N THR A 150 12.40 -13.81 -24.02
CA THR A 150 11.59 -12.93 -24.87
C THR A 150 12.16 -12.84 -26.29
N THR A 151 11.29 -12.76 -27.28
CA THR A 151 11.64 -12.64 -28.71
C THR A 151 11.47 -11.21 -29.24
N GLN A 152 11.29 -10.22 -28.36
CA GLN A 152 11.04 -8.84 -28.73
C GLN A 152 12.33 -8.12 -29.17
N ALA A 153 12.22 -7.25 -30.19
CA ALA A 153 13.33 -6.43 -30.67
C ALA A 153 13.89 -5.51 -29.55
N GLU A 154 15.23 -5.39 -29.51
CA GLU A 154 15.97 -4.64 -28.48
C GLU A 154 15.48 -3.18 -28.34
N ASP A 155 15.19 -2.50 -29.45
CA ASP A 155 14.74 -1.09 -29.44
C ASP A 155 13.38 -0.92 -28.74
N GLN A 156 12.42 -1.81 -28.99
CA GLN A 156 11.11 -1.75 -28.32
C GLN A 156 11.20 -2.14 -26.85
N ARG A 157 12.13 -3.05 -26.53
CA ARG A 157 12.39 -3.51 -25.17
C ARG A 157 12.99 -2.41 -24.30
N GLY A 158 13.88 -1.57 -24.84
CA GLY A 158 14.50 -0.47 -24.10
C GLY A 158 13.48 0.49 -23.47
N ALA A 159 12.49 0.94 -24.26
CA ALA A 159 11.41 1.78 -23.74
C ALA A 159 10.57 1.06 -22.67
N MET A 160 10.25 -0.22 -22.88
CA MET A 160 9.48 -1.00 -21.90
C MET A 160 10.24 -1.22 -20.58
N VAL A 161 11.56 -1.40 -20.62
CA VAL A 161 12.40 -1.55 -19.43
C VAL A 161 12.33 -0.28 -18.58
N LEU A 162 12.41 0.89 -19.20
CA LEU A 162 12.28 2.17 -18.50
C LEU A 162 10.89 2.34 -17.88
N ASP A 163 9.84 2.08 -18.65
CA ASP A 163 8.46 2.19 -18.19
C ASP A 163 8.15 1.24 -17.03
N VAL A 164 8.58 -0.03 -17.12
CA VAL A 164 8.37 -1.01 -16.05
C VAL A 164 9.23 -0.70 -14.84
N GLY A 165 10.43 -0.15 -15.02
CA GLY A 165 11.24 0.34 -13.90
C GLY A 165 10.52 1.44 -13.11
N ALA A 166 10.03 2.48 -13.80
CA ALA A 166 9.29 3.57 -13.17
C ALA A 166 8.00 3.09 -12.49
N LEU A 167 7.24 2.21 -13.16
CA LEU A 167 6.01 1.64 -12.58
C LEU A 167 6.29 0.71 -11.40
N SER A 168 7.38 -0.05 -11.43
CA SER A 168 7.77 -0.93 -10.33
C SER A 168 8.06 -0.12 -9.07
N LEU A 169 8.84 0.96 -9.21
CA LEU A 169 9.12 1.88 -8.12
C LEU A 169 7.82 2.49 -7.56
N ALA A 170 6.94 2.99 -8.43
CA ALA A 170 5.66 3.57 -8.02
C ALA A 170 4.77 2.57 -7.27
N VAL A 171 4.72 1.30 -7.72
CA VAL A 171 3.95 0.24 -7.04
C VAL A 171 4.53 -0.06 -5.66
N LEU A 172 5.85 -0.17 -5.51
CA LEU A 172 6.46 -0.45 -4.22
C LEU A 172 6.24 0.70 -3.24
N SER A 173 6.46 1.95 -3.67
CA SER A 173 6.20 3.14 -2.85
C SER A 173 4.72 3.30 -2.48
N ALA A 174 3.80 2.85 -3.35
CA ALA A 174 2.37 2.80 -3.05
C ALA A 174 2.07 1.69 -2.03
N ALA A 175 2.61 0.49 -2.22
CA ALA A 175 2.36 -0.67 -1.35
C ALA A 175 2.83 -0.44 0.09
N GLU A 176 3.96 0.24 0.29
CA GLU A 176 4.47 0.59 1.63
C GLU A 176 3.49 1.42 2.46
N ARG A 177 2.68 2.27 1.82
CA ARG A 177 1.73 3.17 2.49
C ARG A 177 0.31 2.65 2.46
N HIS A 178 -0.05 1.88 1.43
CA HIS A 178 -1.41 1.41 1.17
C HIS A 178 -2.02 0.65 2.36
N GLY A 179 -1.24 -0.22 3.02
CA GLY A 179 -1.72 -1.00 4.17
C GLY A 179 -2.16 -0.12 5.34
N GLN A 180 -1.33 0.85 5.71
CA GLN A 180 -1.64 1.79 6.81
C GLN A 180 -2.81 2.70 6.44
N VAL A 181 -2.81 3.27 5.23
CA VAL A 181 -3.90 4.13 4.74
C VAL A 181 -5.23 3.38 4.71
N GLY A 182 -5.24 2.11 4.31
CA GLY A 182 -6.44 1.28 4.31
C GLY A 182 -7.03 1.09 5.71
N LEU A 183 -6.19 0.81 6.71
CA LEU A 183 -6.64 0.67 8.10
C LEU A 183 -7.13 1.99 8.69
N GLU A 184 -6.44 3.09 8.38
CA GLU A 184 -6.86 4.44 8.76
C GLU A 184 -8.23 4.78 8.16
N LEU A 185 -8.46 4.48 6.88
CA LEU A 185 -9.76 4.65 6.23
C LEU A 185 -10.87 3.83 6.89
N VAL A 186 -10.62 2.55 7.19
CA VAL A 186 -11.61 1.70 7.88
C VAL A 186 -11.96 2.27 9.25
N ALA A 187 -10.96 2.73 10.01
CA ALA A 187 -11.17 3.37 11.30
C ALA A 187 -11.94 4.69 11.17
N ALA A 188 -11.64 5.48 10.13
CA ALA A 188 -12.29 6.75 9.81
C ALA A 188 -13.76 6.56 9.47
N ASN A 189 -14.06 5.70 8.50
CA ASN A 189 -15.43 5.44 8.07
C ASN A 189 -16.27 4.93 9.23
N ARG A 190 -15.75 3.97 10.02
CA ARG A 190 -16.44 3.48 11.22
C ARG A 190 -16.65 4.55 12.29
N PHE A 191 -15.78 5.56 12.36
CA PHE A 191 -16.00 6.70 13.25
C PHE A 191 -17.14 7.58 12.73
N PHE A 192 -17.16 7.88 11.42
CA PHE A 192 -18.26 8.62 10.78
C PHE A 192 -19.60 7.87 10.88
N ASP A 193 -19.63 6.55 10.73
CA ASP A 193 -20.84 5.73 10.94
C ASP A 193 -21.45 6.01 12.31
N ARG A 194 -20.63 5.92 13.36
CA ARG A 194 -21.10 6.18 14.71
C ARG A 194 -21.57 7.63 14.89
N LEU A 195 -20.89 8.61 14.27
CA LEU A 195 -21.30 10.01 14.33
C LEU A 195 -22.66 10.22 13.65
N MET A 196 -22.85 9.61 12.48
CA MET A 196 -24.06 9.73 11.67
C MET A 196 -25.24 8.91 12.23
N ASP A 197 -24.98 7.89 13.06
CA ASP A 197 -26.00 7.14 13.79
C ASP A 197 -26.52 7.90 15.04
N ASN A 198 -25.81 8.93 15.53
CA ASN A 198 -26.23 9.70 16.69
C ASN A 198 -27.05 10.93 16.27
N SER A 199 -28.37 10.89 16.52
CA SER A 199 -29.31 11.96 16.16
C SER A 199 -28.96 13.36 16.71
N ARG A 200 -28.30 13.47 17.87
CA ARG A 200 -27.88 14.76 18.44
C ARG A 200 -26.66 15.31 17.72
N VAL A 201 -25.70 14.45 17.40
CA VAL A 201 -24.52 14.78 16.58
C VAL A 201 -24.96 15.21 15.19
N VAL A 202 -25.80 14.43 14.52
CA VAL A 202 -26.34 14.75 13.18
C VAL A 202 -27.06 16.09 13.17
N ARG A 203 -27.95 16.34 14.14
CA ARG A 203 -28.66 17.62 14.27
C ARG A 203 -27.69 18.79 14.45
N TYR A 204 -26.62 18.59 15.21
CA TYR A 204 -25.58 19.61 15.38
C TYR A 204 -24.86 19.87 14.05
N LEU A 205 -24.41 18.82 13.36
CA LEU A 205 -23.69 18.93 12.09
C LEU A 205 -24.51 19.61 11.00
N ALA A 206 -25.79 19.24 10.86
CA ALA A 206 -26.69 19.85 9.87
C ALA A 206 -26.89 21.34 10.11
N ARG A 207 -26.90 21.79 11.38
CA ARG A 207 -27.07 23.20 11.74
C ARG A 207 -25.78 24.01 11.59
N THR A 208 -24.64 23.44 11.99
CA THR A 208 -23.37 24.18 12.09
C THR A 208 -22.53 24.06 10.81
N PHE A 209 -22.64 22.96 10.07
CA PHE A 209 -21.86 22.67 8.86
C PHE A 209 -22.76 22.25 7.67
N PRO A 210 -23.81 23.01 7.31
CA PRO A 210 -24.78 22.60 6.29
C PRO A 210 -24.14 22.32 4.92
N GLY A 211 -23.12 23.10 4.53
CA GLY A 211 -22.41 22.91 3.25
C GLY A 211 -21.50 21.69 3.17
N HIS A 212 -21.21 21.02 4.30
CA HIS A 212 -20.34 19.84 4.35
C HIS A 212 -21.12 18.56 4.71
N PHE A 213 -22.43 18.68 4.94
CA PHE A 213 -23.23 17.58 5.48
C PHE A 213 -23.29 16.36 4.55
N GLU A 214 -23.48 16.60 3.24
CA GLU A 214 -23.42 15.55 2.21
C GLU A 214 -22.05 14.85 2.18
N GLU A 215 -20.98 15.61 2.37
CA GLU A 215 -19.62 15.05 2.42
C GLU A 215 -19.43 14.16 3.65
N PHE A 216 -19.90 14.59 4.83
CA PHE A 216 -19.84 13.77 6.05
C PHE A 216 -20.64 12.48 5.90
N HIS A 217 -21.80 12.53 5.26
CA HIS A 217 -22.60 11.34 4.97
C HIS A 217 -21.88 10.40 3.99
N SER A 218 -21.18 10.95 2.99
CA SER A 218 -20.40 10.13 2.04
C SER A 218 -19.27 9.34 2.70
N PHE A 219 -18.73 9.80 3.83
CA PHE A 219 -17.69 9.07 4.58
C PHE A 219 -18.23 7.93 5.45
N SER A 220 -19.53 7.95 5.77
CA SER A 220 -20.23 6.87 6.46
C SER A 220 -20.68 5.75 5.51
N MET A 221 -20.57 5.95 4.20
CA MET A 221 -20.89 4.88 3.26
C MET A 221 -19.68 3.94 3.15
N PRO A 222 -19.83 2.64 3.47
CA PRO A 222 -18.74 1.71 3.28
C PRO A 222 -18.42 1.63 1.78
N CYS A 223 -17.23 2.08 1.40
CA CYS A 223 -16.54 1.62 0.19
C CYS A 223 -16.20 0.12 0.36
N LEU A 224 -17.20 -0.74 0.52
CA LEU A 224 -17.06 -2.19 0.60
C LEU A 224 -17.54 -2.88 -0.68
N GLU A 225 -17.40 -2.26 -1.84
CA GLU A 225 -17.46 -3.00 -3.11
C GLU A 225 -16.52 -2.38 -4.15
N GLN A 226 -15.27 -2.83 -4.15
CA GLN A 226 -14.40 -2.77 -5.33
C GLN A 226 -13.31 -3.84 -5.21
N GLY A 227 -13.76 -5.09 -5.33
CA GLY A 227 -12.91 -6.27 -5.27
C GLY A 227 -13.60 -7.49 -5.88
N ARG A 228 -13.72 -7.50 -7.20
CA ARG A 228 -13.72 -8.72 -8.02
C ARG A 228 -12.90 -8.49 -9.26
#